data_AF-A0A8I0FBB8-F1
#
_entry.id   AF-A0A8I0FBB8-F1
#
_cell.length_a   1.000
_cell.length_b   1.000
_cell.length_c   1.000
_cell.angle_alpha   90.00
_cell.angle_beta   90.00
_cell.angle_gamma   90.00
#
_symmetry.space_group_name_H-M   'P 1'
#
loop_
_entity.id
_entity.type
_entity.pdbx_description
1 polymer ?
#
loop_
_entity_poly.entity_id
_entity_poly.type
_entity_poly.pdbx_seq_one_letter_code
_entity_poly.pdbx_strand_id
1 'polypeptide(L)'
;LYVNGLPLVVIELKNATDENATVEGAYKQIQTYQSQIPSLFTYNAFNIISDGLEAKAGTVSADLSRYMAWKTTNGQTKAKKTQAQLEVLIHGLLNPVTLLDMIRHFIVFESNKQEDANGLITIKTIKKMAAYHQYYAVNAAVLSTIRASAVNSDSKSAEVAMQ
;
A
#
# COMPACT_ATOMS: atom_id res chain seq x y z
N LEU A 1 -10.08 -3.88 -8.72
CA LEU A 1 -11.02 -2.97 -8.06
C LEU A 1 -11.02 -1.64 -8.81
N TYR A 2 -12.20 -1.23 -9.27
CA TYR A 2 -12.38 0.04 -9.95
C TYR A 2 -12.90 1.09 -8.96
N VAL A 3 -12.34 2.29 -9.02
CA VAL A 3 -12.84 3.46 -8.29
C VAL A 3 -13.10 4.55 -9.31
N ASN A 4 -14.36 4.97 -9.45
CA ASN A 4 -14.80 5.94 -10.45
C ASN A 4 -14.32 5.61 -11.89
N GLY A 5 -14.36 4.33 -12.26
CA GLY A 5 -13.95 3.86 -13.59
C GLY A 5 -12.44 3.64 -13.80
N LEU A 6 -11.59 3.95 -12.80
CA LEU A 6 -10.14 3.73 -12.89
C LEU A 6 -9.73 2.38 -12.25
N PRO A 7 -8.88 1.56 -12.91
CA PRO A 7 -8.42 0.27 -12.38
C PRO A 7 -7.30 0.47 -11.33
N LEU A 8 -7.66 0.93 -10.12
CA LEU A 8 -6.68 1.30 -9.10
C LEU A 8 -6.02 0.11 -8.40
N VAL A 9 -6.69 -1.05 -8.32
CA VAL A 9 -6.11 -2.24 -7.69
C VAL A 9 -6.30 -3.45 -8.57
N VAL A 10 -5.22 -4.20 -8.84
CA VAL A 10 -5.28 -5.51 -9.51
C VAL A 10 -5.02 -6.59 -8.47
N ILE A 11 -5.82 -7.65 -8.49
CA ILE A 11 -5.70 -8.77 -7.55
C ILE A 11 -5.49 -10.04 -8.36
N GLU A 12 -4.41 -10.76 -8.09
CA GLU A 12 -4.16 -12.09 -8.62
C GLU A 12 -4.31 -13.11 -7.50
N LEU A 13 -5.25 -14.04 -7.67
CA LEU A 13 -5.57 -15.08 -6.69
C LEU A 13 -5.17 -16.45 -7.23
N LYS A 14 -4.55 -17.24 -6.36
CA LYS A 14 -4.22 -18.64 -6.58
C LYS A 14 -5.10 -19.55 -5.76
N ASN A 15 -5.16 -20.81 -6.17
CA ASN A 15 -5.99 -21.81 -5.51
C ASN A 15 -5.36 -22.23 -4.17
N ALA A 16 -6.07 -22.00 -3.07
CA ALA A 16 -5.62 -22.38 -1.73
C ALA A 16 -5.43 -23.89 -1.52
N THR A 17 -5.98 -24.74 -2.39
CA THR A 17 -5.87 -26.20 -2.29
C THR A 17 -4.75 -26.80 -3.15
N ASP A 18 -4.01 -25.99 -3.90
CA ASP A 18 -2.91 -26.44 -4.76
C ASP A 18 -1.58 -25.94 -4.21
N GLU A 19 -0.70 -26.88 -3.81
CA GLU A 19 0.60 -26.57 -3.23
C GLU A 19 1.53 -25.82 -4.19
N ASN A 20 1.30 -25.90 -5.51
CA ASN A 20 2.07 -25.16 -6.50
C ASN A 20 1.54 -23.73 -6.73
N ALA A 21 0.38 -23.41 -6.18
CA ALA A 21 -0.33 -22.16 -6.44
C ALA A 21 0.06 -21.10 -5.39
N THR A 22 1.32 -20.66 -5.45
CA THR A 22 1.94 -19.81 -4.43
C THR A 22 1.80 -18.30 -4.68
N VAL A 23 2.07 -17.51 -3.65
CA VAL A 23 2.17 -16.05 -3.73
C VAL A 23 3.24 -15.60 -4.74
N GLU A 24 4.36 -16.31 -4.85
CA GLU A 24 5.40 -16.07 -5.87
C GLU A 24 4.84 -16.28 -7.29
N GLY A 25 4.01 -17.32 -7.48
CA GLY A 25 3.32 -17.58 -8.74
C GLY A 25 2.35 -16.46 -9.11
N ALA A 26 1.56 -15.99 -8.15
CA ALA A 26 0.69 -14.83 -8.31
C ALA A 26 1.48 -13.57 -8.70
N TYR A 27 2.61 -13.32 -8.03
CA TYR A 27 3.50 -12.21 -8.36
C TYR A 27 4.03 -12.28 -9.79
N LYS A 28 4.53 -13.45 -10.22
CA LYS A 28 5.01 -13.64 -11.60
C LYS A 28 3.91 -13.34 -12.62
N GLN A 29 2.67 -13.75 -12.33
CA GLN A 29 1.54 -13.49 -13.22
C GLN A 29 1.17 -11.99 -13.28
N ILE A 30 1.24 -11.27 -12.15
CA ILE A 30 1.14 -9.79 -12.16
C ILE A 30 2.23 -9.17 -13.05
N GLN A 31 3.49 -9.65 -12.99
CA GLN A 31 4.56 -9.15 -13.86
C GLN A 31 4.27 -9.43 -15.34
N THR A 32 3.71 -10.60 -15.66
CA THR A 32 3.26 -10.92 -17.02
C THR A 32 2.18 -9.95 -17.50
N TYR A 33 1.17 -9.65 -16.68
CA TYR A 33 0.14 -8.69 -17.05
C TYR A 33 0.68 -7.28 -17.24
N GLN A 34 1.63 -6.83 -16.40
CA GLN A 34 2.26 -5.53 -16.58
C GLN A 34 3.01 -5.41 -17.91
N SER A 35 3.65 -6.49 -18.35
CA SER A 35 4.36 -6.55 -19.64
C SER A 35 3.39 -6.61 -20.82
N GLN A 36 2.36 -7.45 -20.73
CA GLN A 36 1.45 -7.71 -21.86
C GLN A 36 0.32 -6.68 -22.00
N ILE A 37 -0.11 -6.06 -20.89
CA ILE A 37 -1.23 -5.12 -20.86
C ILE A 37 -0.85 -3.85 -20.05
N PRO A 38 0.13 -3.05 -20.50
CA PRO A 38 0.61 -1.90 -19.73
C PRO A 38 -0.48 -0.87 -19.40
N SER A 39 -1.48 -0.72 -20.28
CA SER A 39 -2.61 0.20 -20.11
C SER A 39 -3.47 -0.11 -18.88
N LEU A 40 -3.54 -1.38 -18.45
CA LEU A 40 -4.24 -1.75 -17.22
C LEU A 40 -3.57 -1.15 -15.98
N PHE A 41 -2.25 -0.90 -16.05
CA PHE A 41 -1.45 -0.45 -14.91
C PHE A 41 -1.14 1.06 -14.92
N THR A 42 -1.59 1.80 -15.93
CA THR A 42 -1.38 3.26 -16.02
C THR A 42 -1.90 4.00 -14.78
N TYR A 43 -3.11 3.64 -14.32
CA TYR A 43 -3.74 4.23 -13.13
C TYR A 43 -3.62 3.36 -11.88
N ASN A 44 -2.93 2.22 -11.96
CA ASN A 44 -2.83 1.29 -10.85
C ASN A 44 -2.13 1.96 -9.65
N ALA A 45 -2.75 1.90 -8.49
CA ALA A 45 -2.17 2.33 -7.23
C ALA A 45 -1.25 1.24 -6.68
N PHE A 46 -1.78 0.01 -6.54
CA PHE A 46 -1.04 -1.15 -6.07
C PHE A 46 -1.71 -2.46 -6.53
N ASN A 47 -1.00 -3.57 -6.33
CA ASN A 47 -1.42 -4.92 -6.65
C ASN A 47 -1.54 -5.75 -5.37
N ILE A 48 -2.40 -6.77 -5.41
CA ILE A 48 -2.52 -7.78 -4.36
C ILE A 48 -2.25 -9.15 -4.98
N ILE A 49 -1.47 -9.95 -4.26
CA ILE A 49 -1.15 -11.33 -4.60
C ILE A 49 -1.54 -12.23 -3.43
N SER A 50 -2.18 -13.36 -3.71
CA SER A 50 -2.62 -14.27 -2.66
C SER A 50 -2.81 -15.69 -3.17
N ASP A 51 -2.58 -16.66 -2.29
CA ASP A 51 -2.98 -18.07 -2.43
C ASP A 51 -4.21 -18.42 -1.55
N GLY A 52 -4.90 -17.40 -1.02
CA GLY A 52 -6.01 -17.54 -0.09
C GLY A 52 -5.59 -17.49 1.39
N LEU A 53 -4.49 -18.15 1.76
CA LEU A 53 -4.00 -18.14 3.15
C LEU A 53 -3.04 -16.99 3.40
N GLU A 54 -2.07 -16.78 2.51
CA GLU A 54 -1.18 -15.64 2.48
C GLU A 54 -1.70 -14.57 1.52
N ALA A 55 -1.52 -13.30 1.89
CA ALA A 55 -1.85 -12.19 1.02
C ALA A 55 -0.92 -11.01 1.25
N LYS A 56 -0.40 -10.44 0.16
CA LYS A 56 0.55 -9.33 0.20
C LYS A 56 0.14 -8.26 -0.80
N ALA A 57 0.39 -7.00 -0.46
CA ALA A 57 0.18 -5.86 -1.33
C ALA A 57 1.52 -5.20 -1.68
N GLY A 58 1.66 -4.72 -2.92
CA GLY A 58 2.85 -4.03 -3.41
C GLY A 58 2.57 -3.23 -4.67
N THR A 59 3.43 -2.27 -5.00
CA THR A 59 3.21 -1.36 -6.14
C THR A 59 3.71 -1.98 -7.46
N VAL A 60 3.41 -1.34 -8.59
CA VAL A 60 3.88 -1.76 -9.92
C VAL A 60 5.40 -1.81 -10.05
N SER A 61 6.14 -0.96 -9.34
CA SER A 61 7.60 -0.91 -9.38
C SER A 61 8.27 -1.72 -8.27
N ALA A 62 7.49 -2.38 -7.40
CA ALA A 62 8.00 -3.17 -6.29
C ALA A 62 8.42 -4.56 -6.77
N ASP A 63 9.59 -5.01 -6.32
CA ASP A 63 9.97 -6.41 -6.34
C ASP A 63 9.21 -7.19 -5.26
N LEU A 64 9.20 -8.52 -5.36
CA LEU A 64 8.46 -9.37 -4.42
C LEU A 64 8.86 -9.13 -2.95
N SER A 65 10.12 -8.80 -2.66
CA SER A 65 10.58 -8.54 -1.29
C SER A 65 9.92 -7.31 -0.64
N ARG A 66 9.29 -6.45 -1.44
CA ARG A 66 8.58 -5.24 -1.03
C ARG A 66 7.06 -5.43 -1.03
N TYR A 67 6.56 -6.61 -1.38
CA TYR A 67 5.16 -6.97 -1.15
C TYR A 67 4.97 -7.37 0.31
N MET A 68 4.07 -6.67 1.00
CA MET A 68 3.91 -6.79 2.45
C MET A 68 2.50 -7.24 2.82
N ALA A 69 2.41 -8.09 3.84
CA ALA A 69 1.14 -8.49 4.42
C ALA A 69 0.49 -7.33 5.19
N TRP A 70 -0.82 -7.18 5.05
CA TRP A 70 -1.63 -6.30 5.88
C TRP A 70 -2.12 -7.07 7.11
N LYS A 71 -1.79 -6.59 8.32
CA LYS A 71 -1.89 -7.43 9.54
C LYS A 71 -3.02 -7.06 10.49
N THR A 72 -3.91 -6.15 10.12
CA THR A 72 -5.01 -5.70 10.99
C THR A 72 -6.14 -5.12 10.17
N THR A 73 -7.38 -5.39 10.59
CA THR A 73 -8.58 -4.84 9.95
C THR A 73 -8.95 -3.45 10.46
N ASN A 74 -8.47 -3.06 11.64
CA ASN A 74 -8.88 -1.83 12.34
C ASN A 74 -7.72 -0.97 12.87
N GLY A 75 -6.47 -1.40 12.69
CA GLY A 75 -5.29 -0.68 13.19
C GLY A 75 -4.94 -0.93 14.66
N GLN A 76 -5.83 -1.59 15.40
CA GLN A 76 -5.72 -1.76 16.84
C GLN A 76 -5.32 -3.19 17.21
N THR A 77 -5.98 -4.17 16.60
CA THR A 77 -5.77 -5.58 16.89
C THR A 77 -5.09 -6.26 15.72
N LYS A 78 -3.93 -6.87 15.96
CA LYS A 78 -3.29 -7.72 14.95
C LYS A 78 -4.11 -8.98 14.72
N ALA A 79 -4.24 -9.39 13.47
CA ALA A 79 -4.89 -10.63 13.10
C ALA A 79 -4.17 -11.82 13.76
N LYS A 80 -4.97 -12.83 14.14
CA LYS A 80 -4.43 -14.09 14.67
C LYS A 80 -3.70 -14.83 13.55
N LYS A 81 -2.69 -15.63 13.89
CA LYS A 81 -1.98 -16.48 12.91
C LYS A 81 -2.88 -17.47 12.17
N THR A 82 -4.03 -17.81 12.75
CA THR A 82 -5.02 -18.73 12.19
C THR A 82 -6.02 -18.06 11.25
N GLN A 83 -6.01 -16.73 11.13
CA GLN A 83 -6.90 -16.00 10.24
C GLN A 83 -6.25 -15.87 8.87
N ALA A 84 -7.04 -16.10 7.81
CA ALA A 84 -6.58 -15.95 6.44
C ALA A 84 -6.12 -14.50 6.19
N GLN A 85 -4.90 -14.31 5.68
CA GLN A 85 -4.36 -12.97 5.47
C GLN A 85 -5.13 -12.22 4.38
N LEU A 86 -5.70 -12.93 3.42
CA LEU A 86 -6.54 -12.34 2.37
C LEU A 86 -7.77 -11.64 2.97
N GLU A 87 -8.46 -12.30 3.89
CA GLU A 87 -9.62 -11.75 4.60
C GLU A 87 -9.23 -10.47 5.37
N VAL A 88 -8.11 -10.51 6.11
CA VAL A 88 -7.60 -9.36 6.87
C VAL A 88 -7.25 -8.19 5.95
N LEU A 89 -6.66 -8.48 4.79
CA LEU A 89 -6.30 -7.48 3.80
C LEU A 89 -7.55 -6.85 3.18
N ILE A 90 -8.55 -7.66 2.82
CA ILE A 90 -9.82 -7.18 2.25
C ILE A 90 -10.54 -6.26 3.24
N HIS A 91 -10.71 -6.69 4.49
CA HIS A 91 -11.43 -5.89 5.48
C HIS A 91 -10.62 -4.72 6.05
N GLY A 92 -9.28 -4.78 5.97
CA GLY A 92 -8.40 -3.70 6.39
C GLY A 92 -8.04 -2.76 5.25
N LEU A 93 -7.11 -3.17 4.38
CA LEU A 93 -6.56 -2.32 3.32
C LEU A 93 -7.59 -1.94 2.24
N LEU A 94 -8.49 -2.86 1.87
CA LEU A 94 -9.52 -2.60 0.85
C LEU A 94 -10.82 -2.04 1.41
N ASN A 95 -10.90 -1.76 2.73
CA ASN A 95 -11.98 -0.95 3.27
C ASN A 95 -12.02 0.39 2.51
N PRO A 96 -13.18 0.88 2.04
CA PRO A 96 -13.25 2.09 1.23
C PRO A 96 -12.56 3.31 1.85
N VAL A 97 -12.66 3.50 3.16
CA VAL A 97 -12.03 4.63 3.87
C VAL A 97 -10.51 4.47 3.85
N THR A 98 -10.00 3.30 4.26
CA THR A 98 -8.57 3.01 4.29
C THR A 98 -7.94 3.02 2.90
N LEU A 99 -8.64 2.46 1.91
CA LEU A 99 -8.20 2.43 0.52
C LEU A 99 -8.04 3.84 -0.05
N LEU A 100 -9.05 4.69 0.11
CA LEU A 100 -9.01 6.06 -0.39
C LEU A 100 -7.95 6.89 0.33
N ASP A 101 -7.79 6.71 1.64
CA ASP A 101 -6.73 7.36 2.42
C ASP A 101 -5.33 6.89 1.99
N MET A 102 -5.14 5.58 1.81
CA MET A 102 -3.89 4.99 1.32
C MET A 102 -3.49 5.58 -0.04
N ILE A 103 -4.43 5.63 -0.99
CA ILE A 103 -4.19 6.15 -2.34
C ILE A 103 -3.86 7.65 -2.30
N ARG A 104 -4.55 8.41 -1.46
CA ARG A 104 -4.43 9.87 -1.42
C ARG A 104 -3.18 10.35 -0.69
N HIS A 105 -2.77 9.68 0.39
CA HIS A 105 -1.77 10.21 1.32
C HIS A 105 -0.55 9.29 1.55
N PHE A 106 -0.61 8.01 1.16
CA PHE A 106 0.40 7.01 1.55
C PHE A 106 1.09 6.31 0.37
N ILE A 107 1.01 6.91 -0.82
CA ILE A 107 1.78 6.50 -2.00
C ILE A 107 2.73 7.64 -2.36
N VAL A 108 4.01 7.31 -2.52
CA VAL A 108 5.07 8.26 -2.89
C VAL A 108 5.81 7.78 -4.13
N PHE A 109 6.39 8.73 -4.86
CA PHE A 109 7.19 8.48 -6.06
C PHE A 109 8.59 9.02 -5.83
N GLU A 110 9.60 8.18 -6.03
CA GLU A 110 11.01 8.51 -5.89
C GLU A 110 11.72 8.37 -7.24
N SER A 111 12.58 9.32 -7.58
CA SER A 111 13.49 9.19 -8.71
C SER A 111 14.75 8.46 -8.28
N ASN A 112 14.95 7.25 -8.79
CA ASN A 112 16.12 6.42 -8.50
C ASN A 112 17.12 6.51 -9.65
N LYS A 113 18.33 7.00 -9.37
CA LYS A 113 19.45 7.05 -10.32
C LYS A 113 20.19 5.72 -10.25
N GLN A 114 20.26 5.00 -11.38
CA GLN A 114 21.06 3.78 -11.54
C GLN A 114 22.14 4.03 -12.56
N GLU A 115 23.36 3.62 -12.24
CA GLU A 115 24.50 3.66 -13.15
C GLU A 115 24.88 2.21 -13.46
N ASP A 116 24.94 1.86 -14.74
CA ASP A 116 25.35 0.53 -15.15
C ASP A 116 26.89 0.39 -15.15
N ALA A 117 27.38 -0.83 -15.40
CA ALA A 117 28.82 -1.09 -15.44
C ALA A 117 29.57 -0.33 -16.55
N ASN A 118 28.85 0.26 -17.52
CA ASN A 118 29.41 1.05 -18.62
C ASN A 118 29.33 2.56 -18.34
N GLY A 119 28.87 2.98 -17.15
CA GLY A 119 28.71 4.37 -16.76
C GLY A 119 27.44 5.04 -17.30
N LEU A 120 26.51 4.29 -17.90
CA LEU A 120 25.23 4.85 -18.36
C LEU A 120 24.30 5.09 -17.17
N ILE A 121 23.90 6.35 -17.01
CA ILE A 121 22.98 6.79 -15.98
C ILE A 121 21.53 6.68 -16.48
N THR A 122 20.72 5.87 -15.80
CA THR A 122 19.28 5.76 -16.01
C THR A 122 18.54 6.28 -14.78
N ILE A 123 17.54 7.15 -14.99
CA ILE A 123 16.65 7.61 -13.92
C ILE A 123 15.34 6.84 -14.04
N LYS A 124 14.99 6.08 -12.99
CA LYS A 124 13.75 5.31 -12.91
C LYS A 124 12.86 5.86 -11.80
N THR A 125 11.58 6.10 -12.11
CA THR A 125 10.59 6.43 -11.09
C THR A 125 10.16 5.16 -10.35
N ILE A 126 10.30 5.16 -9.04
CA ILE A 126 9.89 4.08 -8.13
C ILE A 126 8.68 4.55 -7.34
N LYS A 127 7.54 3.89 -7.53
CA LYS A 127 6.34 4.05 -6.72
C LYS A 127 6.46 3.19 -5.46
N LYS A 128 6.23 3.77 -4.29
CA LYS A 128 6.20 3.07 -3.00
C LYS A 128 4.88 3.32 -2.30
N MET A 129 4.38 2.31 -1.59
CA MET A 129 3.22 2.43 -0.71
C MET A 129 3.64 2.17 0.73
N ALA A 130 2.94 2.79 1.67
CA ALA A 130 3.19 2.58 3.09
C ALA A 130 2.85 1.15 3.52
N ALA A 131 3.66 0.58 4.41
CA ALA A 131 3.31 -0.63 5.14
C ALA A 131 2.25 -0.32 6.21
N TYR A 132 1.50 -1.35 6.65
CA TYR A 132 0.38 -1.16 7.59
C TYR A 132 0.76 -0.39 8.86
N HIS A 133 1.94 -0.65 9.43
CA HIS A 133 2.39 0.02 10.65
C HIS A 133 2.72 1.49 10.40
N GLN A 134 3.26 1.84 9.23
CA GLN A 134 3.52 3.23 8.84
C GLN A 134 2.20 3.98 8.67
N TYR A 135 1.23 3.37 8.00
CA TYR A 135 -0.12 3.93 7.83
C TYR A 135 -0.77 4.32 9.16
N TYR A 136 -0.87 3.37 10.09
CA TYR A 136 -1.52 3.63 11.38
C TYR A 136 -0.69 4.55 12.29
N ALA A 137 0.64 4.45 12.29
CA ALA A 137 1.49 5.32 13.10
C ALA A 137 1.38 6.79 12.67
N VAL A 138 1.39 7.07 11.36
CA VAL A 138 1.26 8.43 10.83
C VAL A 138 -0.12 9.00 11.15
N ASN A 139 -1.20 8.24 10.93
CA ASN A 139 -2.54 8.70 11.25
C ASN A 139 -2.71 8.98 12.76
N ALA A 140 -2.13 8.15 13.63
CA ALA A 140 -2.11 8.42 15.07
C ALA A 140 -1.33 9.69 15.43
N ALA A 141 -0.17 9.92 14.80
CA ALA A 141 0.64 11.12 15.00
C ALA A 141 -0.10 12.39 14.56
N VAL A 142 -0.72 12.39 13.38
CA VAL A 142 -1.52 13.52 12.86
C VAL A 142 -2.66 13.87 13.83
N LEU A 143 -3.41 12.87 14.30
CA LEU A 143 -4.48 13.08 15.28
C LEU A 143 -3.95 13.65 16.59
N SER A 144 -2.78 13.20 17.05
CA SER A 144 -2.14 13.74 18.26
C SER A 144 -1.75 15.20 18.08
N THR A 145 -1.19 15.58 16.93
CA THR A 145 -0.83 16.96 16.62
C THR A 145 -2.06 17.86 16.59
N ILE A 146 -3.15 17.45 15.92
CA ILE A 146 -4.39 18.22 15.87
C ILE A 146 -4.94 18.46 17.29
N ARG A 147 -4.94 17.43 18.15
CA ARG A 147 -5.36 17.57 19.55
C ARG A 147 -4.49 18.55 20.32
N ALA A 148 -3.16 18.45 20.21
CA ALA A 148 -2.24 19.35 20.88
C ALA A 148 -2.39 20.81 20.40
N SER A 149 -2.60 21.02 19.11
CA SER A 149 -2.84 22.34 18.53
C SER A 149 -4.19 22.94 18.96
N ALA A 150 -5.24 22.13 19.07
CA ALA A 150 -6.56 22.57 19.55
C ALA A 150 -6.57 22.89 21.06
N VAL A 151 -5.78 22.20 21.88
CA VAL A 151 -5.60 22.58 23.30
C VAL A 151 -4.88 23.92 23.44
N ASN A 152 -4.03 24.29 22.47
CA ASN A 152 -3.30 25.56 22.49
C ASN A 152 -4.11 26.77 21.99
N SER A 153 -5.25 26.60 21.31
CA SER A 153 -6.04 27.74 20.83
C SER A 153 -6.69 28.56 21.94
N ASP A 154 -6.85 27.99 23.14
CA ASP A 154 -7.35 28.69 24.33
C ASP A 154 -6.22 29.21 25.25
N SER A 155 -4.95 29.09 24.82
CA SER A 155 -3.81 29.60 25.59
C SER A 155 -3.52 31.07 25.22
N LYS A 156 -3.24 31.91 26.24
CA LYS A 156 -2.85 33.33 26.08
C LYS A 156 -1.69 33.57 25.10
N SER A 157 -0.91 32.54 24.77
CA SER A 157 0.23 32.60 23.85
C SER A 157 -0.20 32.53 22.38
N ALA A 158 -1.39 32.00 22.05
CA ALA A 158 -1.89 31.88 20.68
C ALA A 158 -2.45 33.21 20.14
N GLU A 159 -2.99 34.06 21.02
CA GLU A 159 -3.55 35.37 20.69
C GLU A 159 -2.48 36.36 20.20
N VAL A 160 -1.22 36.19 20.63
CA VAL A 160 -0.07 37.02 20.23
C VAL A 160 0.50 36.60 18.87
N ALA A 161 0.22 35.37 18.40
CA ALA A 161 0.71 34.86 17.12
C ALA A 161 -0.25 35.10 15.95
N MET A 162 -1.45 35.66 16.21
CA MET A 162 -2.46 36.00 15.20
C MET A 162 -2.66 37.52 15.01
N GLN A 163 -1.79 38.36 15.58
CA GLN A 163 -1.64 39.78 15.22
C GLN A 163 -0.49 39.95 14.24
#